data_AF-A0A7K0XRP3-F1
#
_entry.id   AF-A0A7K0XRP3-F1
#
_cell.length_a   1.000
_cell.length_b   1.000
_cell.length_c   1.000
_cell.angle_alpha   90.00
_cell.angle_beta   90.00
_cell.angle_gamma   90.00
#
_symmetry.space_group_name_H-M   'P 1'
#
loop_
_entity.id
_entity.type
_entity.pdbx_description
1 polymer ?
#
loop_
_entity_poly.entity_id
_entity_poly.type
_entity_poly.pdbx_seq_one_letter_code
_entity_poly.pdbx_strand_id
1 'polypeptide(L)'
;MERNGELLTLTALLGTREGCASQGYLGVRPASQTGTIQRNPVEGVGEGVKFFGTAAADTVTGIVKVFGPSGVGRIFRTVTKSECDDLASRPVSIIGISQIGGQAVKSGAQATIMLISVVNLALGMLNLLPVLPLDGGHLLMTAIERIRRRRNPKYVIDYARAVPYFGVAIIVIVFVMFSALYLDTLRLF
;
A
#
# COMPACT_ATOMS: atom_id res chain seq x y z
N MET A 1 9.23 4.59 32.37
CA MET A 1 10.23 4.43 31.29
C MET A 1 11.59 4.80 31.85
N GLU A 2 12.63 4.08 31.49
CA GLU A 2 14.00 4.41 31.93
C GLU A 2 14.66 5.34 30.91
N ARG A 3 15.19 6.48 31.37
CA ARG A 3 15.96 7.41 30.54
C ARG A 3 17.24 7.75 31.28
N ASN A 4 18.39 7.49 30.65
CA ASN A 4 19.72 7.75 31.24
C ASN A 4 19.94 7.06 32.61
N GLY A 5 19.41 5.86 32.81
CA GLY A 5 19.56 5.09 34.05
C GLY A 5 18.63 5.51 35.20
N GLU A 6 17.72 6.46 34.97
CA GLU A 6 16.72 6.89 35.96
C GLU A 6 15.31 6.45 35.54
N LEU A 7 14.58 5.84 36.47
CA LEU A 7 13.20 5.39 36.27
C LEU A 7 12.26 6.60 36.29
N LEU A 8 11.78 7.02 35.12
CA LEU A 8 10.72 8.01 34.99
C LEU A 8 9.33 7.38 35.06
N THR A 9 8.53 7.82 36.02
CA THR A 9 7.09 7.53 36.09
C THR A 9 6.34 8.64 35.36
N LEU A 10 5.61 8.27 34.30
CA LEU A 10 4.82 9.20 33.50
C LEU A 10 3.36 8.78 33.59
N THR A 11 2.48 9.69 33.98
CA THR A 11 1.04 9.48 33.93
C THR A 11 0.56 9.77 32.51
N ALA A 12 0.04 8.76 31.82
CA ALA A 12 -0.53 8.91 30.49
C ALA A 12 -2.06 8.80 30.55
N LEU A 13 -2.76 9.74 29.91
CA LEU A 13 -4.19 9.61 29.64
C LEU A 13 -4.36 8.72 28.41
N LEU A 14 -5.15 7.66 28.55
CA LEU A 14 -5.45 6.75 27.45
C LEU A 14 -6.33 7.46 26.42
N GLY A 15 -5.93 7.39 25.14
CA GLY A 15 -6.77 7.86 24.04
C GLY A 15 -7.91 6.89 23.78
N THR A 16 -9.07 7.39 23.38
CA THR A 16 -10.19 6.58 22.90
C THR A 16 -10.29 6.67 21.38
N ARG A 17 -10.60 5.56 20.69
CA ARG A 17 -10.69 5.53 19.22
C ARG A 17 -12.15 5.75 18.84
N GLU A 18 -12.42 6.71 17.95
CA GLU A 18 -13.76 6.91 17.40
C GLU A 18 -14.28 5.63 16.75
N GLY A 19 -15.47 5.18 17.15
CA GLY A 19 -16.08 3.91 16.74
C GLY A 19 -15.72 2.67 17.58
N CYS A 20 -14.76 2.77 18.51
CA CYS A 20 -14.40 1.71 19.46
C CYS A 20 -14.18 2.31 20.85
N ALA A 21 -15.24 2.90 21.42
CA ALA A 21 -15.19 3.62 22.69
C ALA A 21 -14.85 2.74 23.92
N SER A 22 -14.87 1.41 23.79
CA SER A 22 -14.63 0.48 24.91
C SER A 22 -13.16 0.12 25.15
N GLN A 23 -12.21 0.63 24.34
CA GLN A 23 -10.78 0.31 24.48
C GLN A 23 -9.93 1.60 24.47
N GLY A 24 -9.29 1.89 25.60
CA GLY A 24 -8.27 2.92 25.71
C GLY A 24 -6.93 2.44 25.16
N TYR A 25 -6.24 3.26 24.39
CA TYR A 25 -4.92 2.92 23.83
C TYR A 25 -3.84 3.90 24.30
N LEU A 26 -2.63 3.35 24.50
CA LEU A 26 -1.41 4.10 24.78
C LEU A 26 -0.42 3.85 23.63
N GLY A 27 -0.24 4.84 22.77
CA GLY A 27 0.74 4.77 21.69
C GLY A 27 2.12 5.17 22.18
N VAL A 28 3.12 4.31 21.97
CA VAL A 28 4.53 4.66 22.17
C VAL A 28 5.20 4.66 20.81
N ARG A 29 5.63 5.84 20.36
CA ARG A 29 6.48 5.98 19.18
C ARG A 29 7.87 6.39 19.66
N PRO A 30 8.95 5.71 19.22
CA PRO A 30 10.29 6.22 19.48
C PRO A 30 10.38 7.65 18.92
N ALA A 31 10.94 8.57 19.70
CA ALA A 31 11.37 9.85 19.17
C ALA A 31 12.51 9.56 18.18
N SER A 32 12.14 9.21 16.95
CA SER A 32 13.07 8.94 15.87
C SER A 32 13.72 10.28 15.54
N GLN A 33 14.89 10.53 16.15
CA GLN A 33 15.89 11.39 15.54
C GLN A 33 16.33 10.65 14.28
N THR A 34 15.57 10.84 13.20
CA THR A 34 15.95 10.36 11.88
C THR A 34 17.17 11.17 11.47
N GLY A 35 18.35 10.71 11.87
CA GLY A 35 19.61 11.29 11.41
C GLY A 35 19.70 11.03 9.91
N THR A 36 19.71 12.09 9.11
CA THR A 36 19.96 11.97 7.68
C THR A 36 21.40 11.52 7.50
N ILE A 37 21.62 10.24 7.28
CA ILE A 37 22.95 9.70 6.97
C ILE A 37 23.28 10.19 5.57
N GLN A 38 24.27 11.08 5.44
CA GLN A 38 24.74 11.51 4.13
C GLN A 38 25.45 10.33 3.46
N ARG A 39 24.82 9.80 2.42
CA ARG A 39 25.39 8.78 1.53
C ARG A 39 25.96 9.48 0.30
N ASN A 40 27.03 8.94 -0.26
CA ASN A 40 27.55 9.42 -1.54
C ASN A 40 26.51 9.18 -2.66
N PRO A 41 26.43 10.04 -3.71
CA PRO A 41 25.41 9.91 -4.76
C PRO A 41 25.35 8.53 -5.41
N VAL A 42 26.51 7.90 -5.65
CA VAL A 42 26.61 6.56 -6.25
C VAL A 42 26.03 5.49 -5.32
N GLU A 43 26.32 5.60 -4.02
CA GLU A 43 25.82 4.67 -3.01
C GLU A 43 24.32 4.85 -2.77
N GLY A 44 23.83 6.10 -2.81
CA GLY A 44 22.41 6.42 -2.72
C GLY A 44 21.60 5.84 -3.88
N VAL A 45 22.12 5.91 -5.11
CA VAL A 45 21.48 5.26 -6.28
C VAL A 45 21.49 3.74 -6.12
N GLY A 46 22.62 3.15 -5.70
CA GLY A 46 22.71 1.70 -5.47
C GLY A 46 21.72 1.20 -4.42
N GLU A 47 21.56 1.92 -3.31
CA GLU A 47 20.59 1.59 -2.27
C GLU A 47 19.15 1.79 -2.74
N GLY A 48 18.88 2.84 -3.54
CA GLY A 48 17.57 3.07 -4.14
C GLY A 48 17.12 1.93 -5.07
N VAL A 49 18.04 1.38 -5.86
CA VAL A 49 17.77 0.21 -6.72
C VAL A 49 17.47 -1.04 -5.88
N LYS A 50 18.23 -1.29 -4.82
CA LYS A 50 17.96 -2.41 -3.90
C LYS A 50 16.59 -2.26 -3.24
N PHE A 51 16.29 -1.07 -2.74
CA PHE A 51 15.00 -0.75 -2.13
C PHE A 51 13.82 -0.97 -3.10
N PHE A 52 13.97 -0.54 -4.36
CA PHE A 52 12.99 -0.81 -5.40
C PHE A 52 12.80 -2.32 -5.61
N GLY A 53 13.89 -3.08 -5.70
CA GLY A 53 13.85 -4.53 -5.87
C GLY A 53 13.14 -5.24 -4.71
N THR A 54 13.43 -4.87 -3.47
CA THR A 54 12.75 -5.42 -2.29
C THR A 54 11.28 -5.03 -2.26
N ALA A 55 10.95 -3.76 -2.53
CA ALA A 55 9.57 -3.28 -2.54
C ALA A 55 8.72 -3.99 -3.62
N ALA A 56 9.29 -4.23 -4.80
CA ALA A 56 8.64 -4.99 -5.86
C ALA A 56 8.41 -6.46 -5.43
N ALA A 57 9.40 -7.11 -4.83
CA ALA A 57 9.28 -8.49 -4.34
C ALA A 57 8.23 -8.63 -3.22
N ASP A 58 8.21 -7.67 -2.28
CA ASP A 58 7.23 -7.60 -1.20
C ASP A 58 5.82 -7.40 -1.74
N THR A 59 5.66 -6.54 -2.76
CA THR A 59 4.38 -6.30 -3.45
C THR A 59 3.86 -7.58 -4.09
N VAL A 60 4.69 -8.30 -4.84
CA VAL A 60 4.32 -9.59 -5.45
C VAL A 60 3.89 -10.59 -4.37
N THR A 61 4.67 -10.68 -3.29
CA THR A 61 4.37 -11.56 -2.16
C THR A 61 3.06 -11.17 -1.48
N GLY A 62 2.77 -9.88 -1.35
CA GLY A 62 1.52 -9.33 -0.83
C GLY A 62 0.33 -9.75 -1.68
N ILE A 63 0.41 -9.58 -2.99
CA ILE A 63 -0.64 -10.00 -3.94
C ILE A 63 -0.91 -11.50 -3.81
N VAL A 64 0.13 -12.33 -3.80
CA VAL A 64 -0.03 -13.79 -3.65
C VAL A 64 -0.69 -14.14 -2.31
N LYS A 65 -0.36 -13.43 -1.23
CA LYS A 65 -0.99 -13.61 0.09
C LYS A 65 -2.46 -13.17 0.13
N VAL A 66 -2.85 -12.18 -0.68
CA VAL A 66 -4.21 -11.63 -0.77
C VAL A 66 -5.09 -12.51 -1.66
N PHE A 67 -4.62 -12.86 -2.86
CA PHE A 67 -5.39 -13.62 -3.85
C PHE A 67 -5.19 -15.14 -3.77
N GLY A 68 -4.26 -15.61 -2.94
CA GLY A 68 -4.05 -17.03 -2.69
C GLY A 68 -5.19 -17.69 -1.88
N PRO A 69 -5.20 -19.03 -1.78
CA PRO A 69 -6.27 -19.80 -1.14
C PRO A 69 -6.56 -19.38 0.30
N SER A 70 -5.53 -18.94 1.02
CA SER A 70 -5.61 -18.45 2.40
C SER A 70 -6.02 -16.98 2.54
N GLY A 71 -5.89 -16.18 1.48
CA GLY A 71 -6.14 -14.73 1.49
C GLY A 71 -7.63 -14.40 1.39
N VAL A 72 -8.32 -15.02 0.43
CA VAL A 72 -9.76 -14.82 0.19
C VAL A 72 -10.59 -15.18 1.43
N GLY A 73 -10.23 -16.25 2.14
CA GLY A 73 -10.89 -16.66 3.39
C GLY A 73 -10.69 -15.69 4.56
N ARG A 74 -9.58 -14.93 4.59
CA ARG A 74 -9.34 -13.89 5.61
C ARG A 74 -10.16 -12.65 5.31
N ILE A 75 -10.12 -12.16 4.07
CA ILE A 75 -10.88 -10.97 3.65
C ILE A 75 -12.37 -11.17 3.90
N PHE A 76 -12.91 -12.34 3.55
CA PHE A 76 -14.31 -12.66 3.82
C PHE A 76 -14.65 -12.55 5.31
N ARG A 77 -13.81 -13.11 6.19
CA ARG A 77 -14.00 -13.04 7.65
C ARG A 77 -13.81 -11.64 8.23
N THR A 78 -12.86 -10.85 7.73
CA THR A 78 -12.64 -9.46 8.16
C THR A 78 -13.80 -8.55 7.73
N VAL A 79 -14.48 -8.85 6.61
CA VAL A 79 -15.68 -8.12 6.18
C VAL A 79 -16.92 -8.55 6.96
N THR A 80 -17.03 -9.82 7.37
CA THR A 80 -18.19 -10.31 8.17
C THR A 80 -18.05 -10.08 9.67
N LYS A 81 -16.82 -9.96 10.21
CA LYS A 81 -16.58 -9.63 11.62
C LYS A 81 -16.06 -8.21 11.73
N SER A 82 -16.95 -7.34 12.19
CA SER A 82 -16.66 -6.00 12.69
C SER A 82 -15.89 -6.05 14.02
N GLU A 83 -14.71 -6.66 14.03
CA GLU A 83 -13.75 -6.43 15.11
C GLU A 83 -12.93 -5.19 14.75
N CYS A 84 -12.55 -4.41 15.77
CA CYS A 84 -11.86 -3.12 15.69
C CYS A 84 -10.49 -3.22 15.00
N ASP A 85 -10.47 -3.56 13.72
CA ASP A 85 -9.26 -3.99 13.03
C ASP A 85 -8.41 -2.78 12.60
N ASP A 86 -7.15 -3.11 12.39
CA ASP A 86 -6.01 -2.21 12.29
C ASP A 86 -6.21 -1.14 11.20
N LEU A 87 -5.95 0.13 11.52
CA LEU A 87 -5.98 1.23 10.53
C LEU A 87 -4.99 0.97 9.39
N ALA A 88 -3.93 0.21 9.65
CA ALA A 88 -2.93 -0.18 8.66
C ALA A 88 -3.50 -1.08 7.54
N SER A 89 -4.61 -1.78 7.80
CA SER A 89 -5.24 -2.70 6.86
C SER A 89 -6.29 -2.04 5.98
N ARG A 90 -6.66 -0.78 6.27
CA ARG A 90 -7.72 -0.07 5.55
C ARG A 90 -7.14 0.64 4.32
N PRO A 91 -7.84 0.61 3.17
CA PRO A 91 -7.43 1.41 2.02
C PRO A 91 -7.29 2.88 2.40
N VAL A 92 -6.14 3.49 2.08
CA VAL A 92 -5.90 4.91 2.33
C VAL A 92 -6.82 5.73 1.41
N SER A 93 -7.64 6.61 1.98
CA SER A 93 -8.56 7.46 1.22
C SER A 93 -7.84 8.68 0.62
N ILE A 94 -8.46 9.29 -0.40
CA ILE A 94 -7.97 10.52 -1.05
C ILE A 94 -7.78 11.67 -0.02
N ILE A 95 -8.67 11.75 0.97
CA ILE A 95 -8.62 12.76 2.03
C ILE A 95 -7.42 12.51 2.96
N GLY A 96 -7.16 11.24 3.31
CA GLY A 96 -5.97 10.86 4.09
C GLY A 96 -4.66 11.23 3.41
N ILE A 97 -4.57 11.04 2.08
CA ILE A 97 -3.38 11.42 1.29
C ILE A 97 -3.19 12.95 1.29
N SER A 98 -4.27 13.74 1.20
CA SER A 98 -4.19 15.20 1.26
C SER A 98 -3.65 15.70 2.60
N GLN A 99 -4.08 15.11 3.72
CA GLN A 99 -3.57 15.46 5.05
C GLN A 99 -2.09 15.11 5.21
N ILE A 100 -1.68 13.93 4.75
CA ILE A 100 -0.27 13.50 4.73
C ILE A 100 0.57 14.46 3.87
N GLY A 101 0.04 14.88 2.71
CA GLY A 101 0.65 15.89 1.85
C GLY A 101 0.85 17.23 2.54
N GLY A 102 -0.19 17.75 3.21
CA GLY A 102 -0.11 18.99 3.96
C GLY A 102 0.90 18.93 5.11
N GLN A 103 1.01 17.79 5.80
CA GLN A 103 2.01 17.58 6.85
C GLN A 103 3.43 17.50 6.28
N ALA A 104 3.62 16.85 5.13
CA ALA A 104 4.92 16.73 4.48
C ALA A 104 5.48 18.10 4.06
N VAL A 105 4.64 18.96 3.47
CA VAL A 105 5.03 20.34 3.10
C VAL A 105 5.44 21.16 4.34
N LYS A 106 4.66 21.07 5.43
CA LYS A 106 4.98 21.75 6.70
C LYS A 106 6.27 21.22 7.35
N SER A 107 6.64 19.97 7.07
CA SER A 107 7.84 19.31 7.60
C SER A 107 9.11 19.60 6.79
N GLY A 108 9.00 20.35 5.68
CA GLY A 108 10.12 20.81 4.87
C GLY A 108 10.40 19.98 3.60
N ALA A 109 11.43 20.40 2.85
CA ALA A 109 11.73 19.86 1.52
C ALA A 109 12.06 18.36 1.53
N GLN A 110 12.80 17.88 2.53
CA GLN A 110 13.16 16.46 2.64
C GLN A 110 11.92 15.56 2.77
N ALA A 111 10.97 15.94 3.64
CA ALA A 111 9.73 15.19 3.83
C ALA A 111 8.84 15.25 2.58
N THR A 112 8.81 16.39 1.90
CA THR A 112 8.06 16.57 0.65
C THR A 112 8.61 15.70 -0.48
N ILE A 113 9.94 15.71 -0.68
CA ILE A 113 10.61 14.88 -1.69
C ILE A 113 10.36 13.40 -1.38
N MET A 114 10.48 12.99 -0.12
CA MET A 114 10.20 11.61 0.29
C MET A 114 8.77 11.19 -0.04
N LEU A 115 7.78 12.05 0.24
CA LEU A 115 6.38 11.77 -0.11
C LEU A 115 6.21 11.60 -1.61
N ILE A 116 6.76 12.51 -2.41
CA ILE A 116 6.70 12.44 -3.88
C ILE A 116 7.37 11.15 -4.38
N SER A 117 8.51 10.77 -3.81
CA SER A 117 9.22 9.53 -4.14
C SER A 117 8.37 8.29 -3.83
N VAL A 118 7.76 8.22 -2.65
CA VAL A 118 6.91 7.08 -2.25
C VAL A 118 5.66 6.99 -3.12
N VAL A 119 5.01 8.11 -3.44
CA VAL A 119 3.83 8.15 -4.33
C VAL A 119 4.20 7.68 -5.74
N ASN A 120 5.28 8.21 -6.32
CA ASN A 120 5.73 7.78 -7.65
C ASN A 120 6.14 6.31 -7.68
N LEU A 121 6.80 5.83 -6.62
CA LEU A 121 7.16 4.43 -6.49
C LEU A 121 5.91 3.55 -6.41
N ALA A 122 4.92 3.93 -5.61
CA ALA A 122 3.65 3.22 -5.49
C ALA A 122 2.91 3.17 -6.85
N LEU A 123 2.80 4.30 -7.55
CA LEU A 123 2.21 4.35 -8.89
C LEU A 123 2.98 3.50 -9.90
N GLY A 124 4.32 3.53 -9.85
CA GLY A 124 5.17 2.66 -10.65
C GLY A 124 4.90 1.18 -10.39
N MET A 125 4.87 0.76 -9.12
CA MET A 125 4.56 -0.62 -8.74
C MET A 125 3.13 -1.03 -9.13
N LEU A 126 2.16 -0.13 -9.00
CA LEU A 126 0.78 -0.36 -9.48
C LEU A 126 0.74 -0.54 -11.00
N ASN A 127 1.52 0.23 -11.76
CA ASN A 127 1.63 0.09 -13.21
C ASN A 127 2.27 -1.25 -13.63
N LEU A 128 3.06 -1.89 -12.77
CA LEU A 128 3.58 -3.24 -13.01
C LEU A 128 2.58 -4.37 -12.66
N LEU A 129 1.44 -4.06 -12.05
CA LEU A 129 0.48 -5.09 -11.67
C LEU A 129 -0.10 -5.84 -12.90
N PRO A 130 -0.33 -7.16 -12.78
CA PRO A 130 -0.85 -7.99 -13.86
C PRO A 130 -2.38 -7.82 -14.07
N VAL A 131 -2.83 -6.58 -14.22
CA VAL A 131 -4.24 -6.23 -14.50
C VAL A 131 -4.28 -5.29 -15.72
N LEU A 132 -4.99 -5.66 -16.80
CA LEU A 132 -5.36 -4.68 -17.84
C LEU A 132 -6.46 -3.82 -17.22
N PRO A 133 -6.19 -2.54 -16.88
CA PRO A 133 -5.86 -1.43 -17.79
C PRO A 133 -4.46 -0.81 -17.61
N LEU A 134 -3.61 -1.40 -16.77
CA LEU A 134 -2.25 -0.92 -16.46
C LEU A 134 -1.24 -1.59 -17.41
N ASP A 135 -0.11 -0.92 -17.68
CA ASP A 135 0.91 -1.38 -18.64
C ASP A 135 1.45 -2.79 -18.33
N GLY A 136 1.51 -3.16 -17.05
CA GLY A 136 1.89 -4.50 -16.58
C GLY A 136 1.01 -5.64 -17.11
N GLY A 137 -0.27 -5.36 -17.38
CA GLY A 137 -1.17 -6.32 -18.03
C GLY A 137 -0.73 -6.67 -19.45
N HIS A 138 -0.30 -5.68 -20.24
CA HIS A 138 0.22 -5.88 -21.59
C HIS A 138 1.55 -6.64 -21.58
N LEU A 139 2.43 -6.33 -20.62
CA LEU A 139 3.67 -7.06 -20.40
C LEU A 139 3.42 -8.54 -20.08
N LEU A 140 2.46 -8.84 -19.20
CA LEU A 140 2.10 -10.22 -18.86
C LEU A 140 1.60 -10.99 -20.09
N MET A 141 0.69 -10.40 -20.87
CA MET A 141 0.14 -11.06 -22.05
C MET A 141 1.21 -11.32 -23.11
N THR A 142 2.07 -10.33 -23.35
CA THR A 142 3.19 -10.48 -24.29
C THR A 142 4.19 -11.55 -23.80
N ALA A 143 4.46 -11.62 -22.50
CA ALA A 143 5.31 -12.65 -21.91
C ALA A 143 4.71 -14.05 -22.08
N ILE A 144 3.41 -14.23 -21.79
CA ILE A 144 2.69 -15.50 -21.98
C ILE A 144 2.69 -15.90 -23.46
N GLU A 145 2.42 -14.96 -24.37
CA GLU A 145 2.45 -15.21 -25.81
C GLU A 145 3.85 -15.67 -26.24
N ARG A 146 4.91 -14.98 -25.81
CA ARG A 146 6.30 -15.32 -26.16
C ARG A 146 6.71 -16.70 -25.64
N ILE A 147 6.29 -17.07 -24.43
CA ILE A 147 6.54 -18.41 -23.86
C ILE A 147 5.78 -19.47 -24.65
N ARG A 148 4.50 -19.26 -24.95
CA ARG A 148 3.68 -20.24 -25.69
C ARG A 148 4.04 -20.34 -27.17
N ARG A 149 4.52 -19.27 -27.79
CA ARG A 149 5.06 -19.26 -29.16
C ARG A 149 6.28 -20.17 -29.33
N ARG A 150 7.07 -20.38 -28.27
CA ARG A 150 8.16 -21.38 -28.31
C ARG A 150 7.66 -22.81 -28.55
N ARG A 151 6.43 -23.12 -28.14
CA ARG A 151 5.82 -24.45 -28.29
C ARG A 151 4.82 -24.52 -29.45
N ASN A 152 4.18 -23.41 -29.80
CA ASN A 152 3.29 -23.31 -30.95
C ASN A 152 3.48 -21.96 -31.66
N PRO A 153 4.21 -21.90 -32.79
CA PRO A 153 4.57 -20.66 -33.48
C PRO A 153 3.39 -19.82 -33.96
N LYS A 154 2.20 -20.42 -34.12
CA LYS A 154 0.96 -19.74 -34.53
C LYS A 154 0.11 -19.26 -33.35
N TYR A 155 0.57 -19.42 -32.11
CA TYR A 155 -0.17 -18.97 -30.94
C TYR A 155 -0.17 -17.45 -30.84
N VAL A 156 -1.36 -16.86 -30.95
CA VAL A 156 -1.62 -15.44 -30.73
C VAL A 156 -2.71 -15.35 -29.65
N ILE A 157 -2.51 -14.48 -28.66
CA ILE A 157 -3.52 -14.25 -27.63
C ILE A 157 -4.59 -13.33 -28.20
N ASP A 158 -5.84 -13.78 -28.15
CA ASP A 158 -7.00 -12.94 -28.47
C ASP A 158 -7.31 -12.03 -27.28
N TYR A 159 -6.84 -10.79 -27.36
CA TYR A 159 -7.03 -9.78 -26.32
C TYR A 159 -8.53 -9.55 -26.01
N ALA A 160 -9.42 -9.73 -26.99
CA ALA A 160 -10.86 -9.53 -26.82
C ALA A 160 -11.49 -10.51 -25.83
N ARG A 161 -10.94 -11.73 -25.70
CA ARG A 161 -11.42 -12.74 -24.73
C ARG A 161 -10.97 -12.46 -23.30
N ALA A 162 -9.94 -11.64 -23.11
CA ALA A 162 -9.43 -11.29 -21.79
C ALA A 162 -10.13 -10.05 -21.20
N VAL A 163 -10.68 -9.17 -22.06
CA VAL A 163 -11.49 -7.98 -21.70
C VAL A 163 -12.53 -8.21 -20.59
N PRO A 164 -13.37 -9.27 -20.57
CA PRO A 164 -14.38 -9.42 -19.53
C PRO A 164 -13.79 -9.63 -18.12
N TYR A 165 -12.67 -10.35 -17.98
CA TYR A 165 -12.00 -10.52 -16.68
C TYR A 165 -11.42 -9.20 -16.15
N PHE A 166 -11.01 -8.33 -17.06
CA PHE A 166 -10.48 -7.01 -16.75
C PHE A 166 -11.55 -5.99 -16.39
N GLY A 167 -12.70 -6.05 -17.04
CA GLY A 167 -13.88 -5.27 -16.63
C GLY A 167 -14.25 -5.53 -15.17
N VAL A 168 -14.19 -6.79 -14.72
CA VAL A 168 -14.42 -7.15 -13.31
C VAL A 168 -13.38 -6.53 -12.38
N ALA A 169 -12.09 -6.55 -12.74
CA ALA A 169 -11.04 -5.94 -11.93
C ALA A 169 -11.24 -4.42 -11.76
N ILE A 170 -11.60 -3.72 -12.85
CA ILE A 170 -11.91 -2.28 -12.80
C ILE A 170 -13.13 -2.02 -11.92
N ILE A 171 -14.19 -2.81 -12.07
CA ILE A 171 -15.40 -2.69 -11.24
C ILE A 171 -15.05 -2.89 -9.75
N VAL A 172 -14.21 -3.87 -9.42
CA VAL A 172 -13.78 -4.11 -8.04
C VAL A 172 -12.96 -2.93 -7.50
N ILE A 173 -12.02 -2.38 -8.28
CA ILE A 173 -11.22 -1.22 -7.86
C ILE A 173 -12.12 -0.01 -7.61
N VAL A 174 -13.05 0.27 -8.54
CA VAL A 174 -14.02 1.37 -8.42
C VAL A 174 -14.92 1.16 -7.20
N PHE A 175 -15.42 -0.06 -6.99
CA PHE A 175 -16.24 -0.41 -5.83
C PHE A 175 -15.50 -0.18 -4.50
N VAL A 176 -14.24 -0.59 -4.42
CA VAL A 176 -13.39 -0.37 -3.24
C VAL A 176 -13.14 1.12 -3.01
N MET A 177 -12.83 1.88 -4.07
CA MET A 177 -12.63 3.34 -4.00
C MET A 177 -13.89 4.07 -3.52
N PHE A 178 -15.06 3.75 -4.10
CA PHE A 178 -16.33 4.33 -3.67
C PHE A 178 -16.68 3.95 -2.23
N SER A 179 -16.46 2.70 -1.84
CA SER A 179 -16.68 2.24 -0.46
C SER A 179 -15.78 2.98 0.54
N ALA A 180 -14.51 3.17 0.20
CA ALA A 180 -13.57 3.94 1.03
C ALA A 180 -14.02 5.41 1.17
N LEU A 181 -14.43 6.05 0.07
CA LEU A 181 -14.92 7.43 0.07
C LEU A 181 -16.22 7.59 0.88
N TYR A 182 -17.13 6.62 0.76
CA TYR A 182 -18.38 6.59 1.52
C TYR A 182 -18.12 6.47 3.03
N LEU A 183 -17.23 5.56 3.43
CA LEU A 183 -16.82 5.39 4.82
C LEU A 183 -16.10 6.61 5.39
N ASP A 184 -15.37 7.36 4.56
CA ASP A 184 -14.68 8.58 4.97
C ASP A 184 -15.67 9.74 5.18
N THR A 185 -16.61 9.91 4.25
CA THR A 185 -17.69 10.92 4.36
C THR A 185 -18.55 10.69 5.60
N LEU A 186 -18.91 9.45 5.91
CA LEU A 186 -19.70 9.11 7.10
C LEU A 186 -18.97 9.34 8.44
N ARG A 187 -17.65 9.53 8.43
CA ARG A 187 -16.87 9.85 9.64
C ARG A 187 -16.59 11.34 9.81
N LEU A 188 -16.80 12.11 8.75
CA LEU A 188 -16.62 13.57 8.75
C LEU A 188 -17.83 14.32 9.31
N PHE A 189 -18.95 13.63 9.54
CA PHE A 189 -20.17 14.10 10.19
C PHE A 189 -20.46 13.25 11.43
#